data_AF-A0A969NKI1-F1
#
_entry.id   AF-A0A969NKI1-F1
#
_cell.length_a   1.000
_cell.length_b   1.000
_cell.length_c   1.000
_cell.angle_alpha   90.00
_cell.angle_beta   90.00
_cell.angle_gamma   90.00
#
_symmetry.space_group_name_H-M   'P 1'
#
loop_
_entity.id
_entity.type
_entity.pdbx_description
1 polymer ?
#
loop_
_entity_poly.entity_id
_entity_poly.type
_entity_poly.pdbx_seq_one_letter_code
_entity_poly.pdbx_strand_id
1 'polypeptide(L)'
;MDEVTLSVLPQVDAAIMVVMAQAPFSESERDFLETKLLTNDLGRIIFVVTGIDRFNNPADVEKGVNYIRDRISKHVLQRAKEQYGDNSPEYEVYLKKIGTPKVFGLSAYQALQANNGNAEDNGMLVVFLNLSQPWRSF
;
A
#
# COMPACT_ATOMS: atom_id res chain seq x y z
N MET A 1 -12.47 -12.34 -0.48
CA MET A 1 -12.99 -10.96 -0.61
C MET A 1 -14.30 -11.04 -1.36
N ASP A 2 -15.25 -10.19 -1.01
CA ASP A 2 -16.66 -10.40 -1.38
C ASP A 2 -17.09 -9.50 -2.54
N GLU A 3 -18.17 -9.90 -3.22
CA GLU A 3 -18.76 -9.21 -4.36
C GLU A 3 -19.09 -7.73 -4.07
N VAL A 4 -19.46 -7.44 -2.82
CA VAL A 4 -19.71 -6.08 -2.34
C VAL A 4 -18.47 -5.21 -2.49
N THR A 5 -17.28 -5.69 -2.10
CA THR A 5 -16.03 -4.93 -2.21
C THR A 5 -15.74 -4.58 -3.67
N LEU A 6 -15.95 -5.52 -4.59
CA LEU A 6 -15.70 -5.31 -6.01
C LEU A 6 -16.67 -4.30 -6.65
N SER A 7 -17.91 -4.25 -6.19
CA SER A 7 -18.92 -3.31 -6.71
C SER A 7 -18.64 -1.85 -6.33
N VAL A 8 -17.93 -1.62 -5.23
CA VAL A 8 -17.65 -0.28 -4.69
C VAL A 8 -16.33 0.29 -5.21
N LEU A 9 -15.34 -0.54 -5.54
CA LEU A 9 -14.02 -0.07 -6.05
C LEU A 9 -14.08 0.92 -7.22
N PRO A 10 -14.94 0.76 -8.24
CA PRO A 10 -15.02 1.72 -9.34
C PRO A 10 -15.55 3.09 -8.92
N GLN A 11 -16.23 3.16 -7.77
CA GLN A 11 -16.94 4.35 -7.28
C GLN A 11 -16.12 5.16 -6.25
N VAL A 12 -14.95 4.68 -5.84
CA VAL A 12 -14.12 5.36 -4.83
C VAL A 12 -12.99 6.18 -5.47
N ASP A 13 -12.71 7.34 -4.85
CA ASP A 13 -11.58 8.19 -5.24
C ASP A 13 -10.24 7.58 -4.81
N ALA A 14 -10.24 6.88 -3.67
CA ALA A 14 -9.08 6.17 -3.15
C ALA A 14 -9.50 4.93 -2.33
N ALA A 15 -8.65 3.90 -2.35
CA ALA A 15 -8.82 2.70 -1.55
C ALA A 15 -7.62 2.50 -0.60
N ILE A 16 -7.88 2.05 0.63
CA ILE A 16 -6.84 1.70 1.60
C ILE A 16 -6.76 0.18 1.69
N MET A 17 -5.60 -0.38 1.34
CA MET A 17 -5.33 -1.81 1.50
C MET A 17 -4.39 -2.00 2.69
N VAL A 18 -4.89 -2.66 3.73
CA VAL A 18 -4.12 -2.95 4.94
C VAL A 18 -3.42 -4.30 4.78
N VAL A 19 -2.12 -4.35 5.07
CA VAL A 19 -1.26 -5.53 4.92
C VAL A 19 -0.53 -5.80 6.22
N MET A 20 -0.56 -7.03 6.72
CA MET A 20 0.19 -7.41 7.92
C MET A 20 1.70 -7.51 7.62
N ALA A 21 2.52 -6.83 8.43
CA ALA A 21 3.97 -6.80 8.20
C ALA A 21 4.66 -8.18 8.27
N GLN A 22 4.21 -9.05 9.19
CA GLN A 22 4.80 -10.37 9.43
C GLN A 22 4.30 -11.46 8.46
N ALA A 23 3.18 -11.23 7.80
CA ALA A 23 2.57 -12.18 6.87
C ALA A 23 2.00 -11.42 5.66
N PRO A 24 2.87 -10.85 4.81
CA PRO A 24 2.41 -10.00 3.73
C PRO A 24 1.76 -10.84 2.62
N PHE A 25 0.49 -10.54 2.34
CA PHE A 25 -0.35 -11.12 1.29
C PHE A 25 -0.62 -12.63 1.42
N SER A 26 -1.75 -12.95 2.03
CA SER A 26 -2.45 -14.22 1.83
C SER A 26 -2.73 -14.46 0.34
N GLU A 27 -3.04 -15.70 -0.02
CA GLU A 27 -3.38 -16.06 -1.40
C GLU A 27 -4.54 -15.21 -1.94
N SER A 28 -5.59 -15.03 -1.13
CA SER A 28 -6.75 -14.19 -1.51
C SER A 28 -6.42 -12.71 -1.69
N GLU A 29 -5.47 -12.17 -0.90
CA GLU A 29 -5.04 -10.79 -1.05
C GLU A 29 -4.17 -10.60 -2.30
N ARG A 30 -3.35 -11.60 -2.66
CA ARG A 30 -2.58 -11.59 -3.92
C ARG A 30 -3.50 -11.62 -5.13
N ASP A 31 -4.46 -12.54 -5.16
CA ASP A 31 -5.41 -12.62 -6.27
C ASP A 31 -6.20 -11.30 -6.42
N PHE A 32 -6.63 -10.70 -5.31
CA PHE A 32 -7.28 -9.39 -5.38
C PHE A 32 -6.36 -8.29 -5.94
N LEU A 33 -5.11 -8.24 -5.47
CA LEU A 33 -4.10 -7.30 -5.95
C LEU A 33 -3.85 -7.45 -7.45
N GLU A 34 -3.66 -8.68 -7.92
CA GLU A 34 -3.27 -9.00 -9.30
C GLU A 34 -4.45 -8.95 -10.28
N THR A 35 -5.62 -9.43 -9.88
CA THR A 35 -6.74 -9.65 -10.79
C THR A 35 -7.74 -8.49 -10.81
N LYS A 36 -7.86 -7.73 -9.71
CA LYS A 36 -8.96 -6.75 -9.53
C LYS A 36 -8.47 -5.32 -9.32
N LEU A 37 -7.32 -5.14 -8.68
CA LEU A 37 -6.75 -3.82 -8.41
C LEU A 37 -5.92 -3.27 -9.59
N LEU A 38 -5.20 -4.14 -10.32
CA LEU A 38 -4.39 -3.69 -11.48
C LEU A 38 -5.23 -3.11 -12.63
N THR A 39 -6.47 -3.55 -12.74
CA THR A 39 -7.41 -3.07 -13.77
C THR A 39 -8.06 -1.73 -13.43
N ASN A 40 -7.99 -1.27 -12.18
CA ASN A 40 -8.77 -0.12 -11.66
C ASN A 40 -7.91 1.07 -11.18
N ASP A 41 -6.71 1.25 -11.76
CA ASP A 41 -5.71 2.27 -11.42
C ASP A 41 -5.07 2.14 -10.04
N LEU A 42 -3.90 1.50 -10.01
CA LEU A 42 -3.05 1.35 -8.83
C LEU A 42 -2.72 2.69 -8.14
N GLY A 43 -2.70 3.80 -8.88
CA GLY A 43 -2.39 5.14 -8.36
C GLY A 43 -3.38 5.66 -7.31
N ARG A 44 -4.59 5.08 -7.26
CA ARG A 44 -5.65 5.40 -6.28
C ARG A 44 -5.57 4.55 -5.01
N ILE A 45 -4.63 3.61 -4.94
CA ILE A 45 -4.52 2.69 -3.80
C ILE A 45 -3.40 3.14 -2.87
N ILE A 46 -3.72 3.17 -1.58
CA ILE A 46 -2.77 3.42 -0.49
C ILE A 46 -2.59 2.12 0.27
N PHE A 47 -1.37 1.60 0.29
CA PHE A 47 -1.01 0.41 1.06
C PHE A 47 -0.54 0.82 2.45
N VAL A 48 -1.15 0.22 3.47
CA VAL A 48 -0.79 0.43 4.87
C VAL A 48 -0.26 -0.88 5.43
N VAL A 49 1.03 -0.92 5.74
CA VAL A 49 1.69 -2.03 6.42
C VAL A 49 1.45 -1.88 7.92
N THR A 50 0.56 -2.70 8.47
CA THR A 50 0.20 -2.71 9.90
C THR A 50 1.01 -3.74 10.70
N GLY A 51 1.04 -3.59 12.02
CA GLY A 51 1.76 -4.47 12.94
C GLY A 51 3.27 -4.27 12.92
N ILE A 52 3.74 -3.10 12.50
CA ILE A 52 5.17 -2.75 12.49
C ILE A 52 5.75 -2.67 13.92
N ASP A 53 4.91 -2.44 14.92
CA ASP A 53 5.28 -2.47 16.34
C ASP A 53 5.77 -3.84 16.82
N ARG A 54 5.58 -4.89 16.01
CA ARG A 54 6.07 -6.24 16.29
C ARG A 54 7.51 -6.47 15.85
N PHE A 55 8.15 -5.51 15.18
CA PHE A 55 9.57 -5.55 14.92
C PHE A 55 10.37 -5.10 16.14
N ASN A 56 11.56 -5.67 16.31
CA ASN A 56 12.38 -5.41 17.49
C ASN A 56 13.06 -4.03 17.48
N ASN A 57 13.26 -3.44 16.30
CA ASN A 57 13.93 -2.15 16.15
C ASN A 57 13.46 -1.40 14.88
N PRO A 58 13.70 -0.07 14.81
CA PRO A 58 13.26 0.76 13.68
C PRO A 58 13.90 0.38 12.33
N ALA A 59 15.14 -0.10 12.31
CA ALA A 59 15.79 -0.49 11.06
C ALA A 59 15.12 -1.72 10.43
N ASP A 60 14.63 -2.64 11.26
CA ASP A 60 13.88 -3.81 10.78
C ASP A 60 12.46 -3.45 10.32
N VAL A 61 11.84 -2.43 10.93
CA VAL A 61 10.59 -1.84 10.41
C VAL A 61 10.80 -1.34 8.98
N GLU A 62 11.82 -0.50 8.76
CA GLU A 62 12.10 0.07 7.45
C GLU A 62 12.37 -1.02 6.41
N LYS A 63 13.21 -2.01 6.75
CA LYS A 63 13.47 -3.17 5.88
C LYS A 63 12.19 -3.94 5.57
N GLY A 64 11.33 -4.19 6.56
CA GLY A 64 10.07 -4.91 6.36
C GLY A 64 9.11 -4.16 5.44
N VAL A 65 8.95 -2.85 5.64
CA VAL A 65 8.11 -2.00 4.78
C VAL A 65 8.67 -1.94 3.35
N ASN A 66 9.99 -1.80 3.19
CA ASN A 66 10.64 -1.80 1.89
C ASN A 66 10.47 -3.15 1.17
N TYR A 67 10.66 -4.26 1.87
CA TYR A 67 10.41 -5.60 1.34
C TYR A 67 8.98 -5.76 0.80
N ILE A 68 7.98 -5.24 1.53
CA ILE A 68 6.58 -5.29 1.09
C ILE A 68 6.35 -4.39 -0.12
N ARG A 69 6.95 -3.19 -0.16
CA ARG A 69 6.89 -2.30 -1.33
C ARG A 69 7.46 -2.96 -2.58
N ASP A 70 8.59 -3.65 -2.46
CA ASP A 70 9.23 -4.35 -3.57
C ASP A 70 8.37 -5.53 -4.05
N ARG A 71 7.77 -6.28 -3.10
CA ARG A 71 6.82 -7.34 -3.42
C ARG A 71 5.62 -6.82 -4.21
N ILE A 72 4.96 -5.76 -3.74
CA ILE A 72 3.82 -5.14 -4.44
C ILE A 72 4.24 -4.75 -5.85
N SER A 73 5.35 -4.01 -5.97
CA SER A 73 5.85 -3.55 -7.26
C SER A 73 6.10 -4.73 -8.21
N LYS A 74 6.73 -5.81 -7.72
CA LYS A 74 6.98 -7.01 -8.51
C LYS A 74 5.69 -7.68 -9.01
N HIS A 75 4.71 -7.89 -8.12
CA HIS A 75 3.43 -8.52 -8.49
C HIS A 75 2.66 -7.68 -9.53
N VAL A 76 2.61 -6.37 -9.32
CA VAL A 76 1.98 -5.41 -10.23
C VAL A 76 2.64 -5.44 -11.61
N LEU A 77 3.97 -5.38 -11.66
CA LEU A 77 4.73 -5.36 -12.92
C LEU A 77 4.63 -6.67 -13.68
N GLN A 78 4.73 -7.79 -12.97
CA GLN A 78 4.64 -9.13 -13.56
C GLN A 78 3.29 -9.32 -14.26
N ARG A 79 2.20 -8.97 -13.58
CA ARG A 79 0.85 -9.16 -14.12
C ARG A 79 0.53 -8.16 -15.23
N ALA A 80 1.11 -6.96 -15.20
CA ALA A 80 1.03 -6.00 -16.30
C ALA A 80 1.73 -6.52 -17.57
N LYS A 81 2.92 -7.14 -17.43
CA LYS A 81 3.61 -7.81 -18.54
C LYS A 81 2.74 -8.92 -19.14
N GLU A 82 2.10 -9.73 -18.30
CA GLU A 82 1.21 -10.81 -18.74
C GLU A 82 -0.05 -10.30 -19.45
N GLN A 83 -0.59 -9.15 -19.02
CA GLN A 83 -1.82 -8.60 -19.59
C GLN A 83 -1.59 -7.86 -20.92
N TYR A 84 -0.54 -7.04 -21.00
CA TYR A 84 -0.32 -6.14 -22.14
C TYR A 84 0.78 -6.64 -23.09
N GLY A 85 1.54 -7.66 -22.72
CA GLY A 85 2.73 -8.11 -23.45
C GLY A 85 3.96 -7.26 -23.14
N ASP A 86 5.13 -7.90 -23.10
CA ASP A 86 6.39 -7.20 -22.83
C ASP A 86 6.71 -6.22 -23.98
N ASN A 87 7.14 -5.00 -23.64
CA ASN A 87 7.45 -3.91 -24.58
C ASN A 87 6.30 -3.43 -25.49
N SER A 88 5.03 -3.63 -25.11
CA SER A 88 3.93 -3.00 -25.82
C SER A 88 3.81 -1.50 -25.45
N PRO A 89 3.33 -0.64 -26.37
CA PRO A 89 3.00 0.75 -26.06
C PRO A 89 2.04 0.87 -24.86
N GLU A 90 1.11 -0.07 -24.73
CA GLU A 90 0.14 -0.16 -23.65
C GLU A 90 0.82 -0.44 -22.30
N TYR A 91 1.83 -1.32 -22.29
CA TYR A 91 2.64 -1.60 -21.10
C TYR A 91 3.43 -0.36 -20.66
N GLU A 92 4.06 0.37 -21.59
CA GLU A 92 4.78 1.61 -21.25
C GLU A 92 3.86 2.71 -20.69
N VAL A 93 2.68 2.87 -21.28
CA VAL A 93 1.66 3.81 -20.79
C VAL A 93 1.18 3.39 -19.40
N TYR A 94 0.98 2.09 -19.17
CA TYR A 94 0.62 1.56 -17.86
C TYR A 94 1.70 1.88 -16.81
N LEU A 95 2.98 1.63 -17.10
CA LEU A 95 4.08 1.95 -16.18
C LEU A 95 4.11 3.43 -15.77
N LYS A 96 3.87 4.34 -16.72
CA LYS A 96 3.81 5.78 -16.46
C LYS A 96 2.61 6.16 -15.60
N LYS A 97 1.46 5.50 -15.77
CA LYS A 97 0.23 5.76 -15.01
C LYS A 97 0.28 5.24 -13.58
N ILE A 98 0.86 4.05 -13.34
CA ILE A 98 0.87 3.47 -11.99
C ILE A 98 1.77 4.24 -11.02
N GLY A 99 2.86 4.83 -11.53
CA GLY A 99 3.89 5.44 -10.70
C GLY A 99 4.47 4.49 -9.65
N THR A 100 5.04 5.04 -8.58
CA THR A 100 5.51 4.25 -7.44
C THR A 100 4.35 3.95 -6.48
N PRO A 101 4.10 2.68 -6.11
CA PRO A 101 3.05 2.35 -5.13
C PRO A 101 3.23 3.12 -3.81
N LYS A 102 2.13 3.70 -3.32
CA LYS A 102 2.11 4.42 -2.04
C LYS A 102 2.03 3.41 -0.90
N VAL A 103 3.16 3.18 -0.21
CA VAL A 103 3.27 2.20 0.88
C VAL A 103 3.77 2.87 2.15
N PHE A 104 3.00 2.75 3.24
CA PHE A 104 3.28 3.36 4.54
C PHE A 104 3.30 2.32 5.65
N GLY A 105 4.27 2.39 6.56
CA GLY A 105 4.24 1.62 7.81
C GLY A 105 3.44 2.35 8.88
N LEU A 106 2.53 1.63 9.56
CA LEU A 106 1.71 2.19 10.64
C LEU A 106 1.54 1.16 11.76
N SER A 107 1.67 1.59 13.02
CA SER A 107 1.12 0.84 14.15
C SER A 107 -0.27 1.37 14.47
N ALA A 108 -1.31 0.67 14.01
CA ALA A 108 -2.70 1.03 14.33
C ALA A 108 -2.95 1.00 15.85
N TYR A 109 -2.30 0.07 16.57
CA TYR A 109 -2.39 -0.01 18.02
C TYR A 109 -1.84 1.26 18.69
N GLN A 110 -0.62 1.67 18.37
CA GLN A 110 -0.03 2.88 18.94
C GLN A 110 -0.84 4.13 18.56
N ALA A 111 -1.33 4.21 17.31
CA ALA A 111 -2.16 5.31 16.86
C ALA A 111 -3.48 5.42 17.65
N LEU A 112 -4.15 4.28 17.88
CA LEU A 112 -5.38 4.25 18.69
C LEU A 112 -5.12 4.57 20.16
N GLN A 113 -4.03 4.05 20.73
CA GLN A 113 -3.67 4.35 22.12
C GLN A 113 -3.34 5.83 22.33
N ALA A 114 -2.61 6.45 21.38
CA ALA A 114 -2.37 7.88 21.41
C ALA A 114 -3.69 8.67 21.31
N ASN A 115 -4.60 8.27 20.42
CA ASN A 115 -5.90 8.92 20.30
C ASN A 115 -6.75 8.83 21.57
N ASN A 116 -6.76 7.66 22.23
CA ASN A 116 -7.52 7.45 23.47
C ASN A 116 -6.84 8.06 24.70
N GLY A 117 -5.50 8.20 24.69
CA GLY A 117 -4.71 8.86 25.73
C GLY A 117 -4.68 10.38 25.62
N ASN A 118 -4.89 10.94 24.43
CA ASN A 118 -4.83 12.38 24.12
C ASN A 118 -6.16 13.12 24.34
N ALA A 119 -7.03 12.66 25.26
CA ALA A 119 -8.09 13.54 25.76
C ALA A 119 -7.53 14.72 26.58
N GLU A 120 -6.25 14.67 27.02
CA GLU A 120 -5.67 15.71 27.87
C GLU A 120 -4.27 16.23 27.49
N ASP A 121 -3.55 15.71 26.49
CA ASP A 121 -2.25 16.31 26.15
C ASP A 121 -1.87 16.19 24.67
N ASN A 122 -1.27 17.26 24.14
CA ASN A 122 -0.94 17.46 22.73
C ASN A 122 0.23 16.56 22.26
N GLY A 123 0.05 15.25 22.29
CA GLY A 123 1.00 14.28 21.75
C GLY A 123 0.89 14.23 20.23
N MET A 124 1.69 15.03 19.51
CA MET A 124 1.89 14.91 18.07
C MET A 124 2.17 13.46 17.70
N LEU A 125 1.27 12.89 16.90
CA LEU A 125 1.44 11.59 16.27
C LEU A 125 2.64 11.69 15.32
N VAL A 126 3.81 11.15 15.70
CA VAL A 126 4.88 10.84 14.73
C VAL A 126 4.41 9.60 13.96
N VAL A 127 3.50 9.80 13.02
CA VAL A 127 3.41 8.88 11.89
C VAL A 127 4.75 9.02 11.19
N PHE A 128 5.55 7.95 11.16
CA PHE A 128 6.65 7.84 10.21
C PHE A 128 6.03 7.69 8.80
N LEU A 129 5.30 8.72 8.35
CA LEU A 129 5.18 9.02 6.94
C LEU A 129 6.61 9.37 6.55
N ASN A 130 7.30 8.42 5.93
CA ASN A 130 8.58 8.67 5.29
C ASN A 130 8.32 9.67 4.14
N LEU A 131 8.23 10.95 4.48
CA LEU A 131 8.06 12.10 3.58
C LEU A 131 9.41 12.49 2.97
N SER A 132 10.26 11.51 2.66
CA SER A 132 11.54 11.74 1.97
C SER A 132 11.36 11.97 0.47
N GLN A 133 10.14 12.08 -0.05
CA GLN A 133 9.88 12.51 -1.42
C GLN A 133 9.13 13.84 -1.39
N PRO A 134 9.73 14.94 -1.89
CA PRO A 134 9.08 16.23 -1.92
C PRO A 134 7.87 16.16 -2.85
N TRP A 135 6.71 16.55 -2.32
CA TRP A 135 5.51 16.83 -3.10
C TRP A 135 5.82 17.93 -4.10
N ARG A 136 6.15 17.56 -5.34
CA ARG A 136 6.13 18.51 -6.45
C ARG A 136 4.67 18.74 -6.82
N SER A 137 4.22 19.97 -6.55
CA SER A 137 2.99 20.56 -7.04
C SER A 137 2.83 20.32 -8.54
N PHE A 138 1.67 19.77 -8.92
CA PHE A 138 1.12 19.92 -10.26
C PHE A 138 0.81 21.39 -10.55
#